data_AF-A0A1F7FFL4-F1
#
_entry.id   AF-A0A1F7FFL4-F1
#
_cell.length_a   1.000
_cell.length_b   1.000
_cell.length_c   1.000
_cell.angle_alpha   90.00
_cell.angle_beta   90.00
_cell.angle_gamma   90.00
#
_symmetry.space_group_name_H-M   'P 1'
#
loop_
_entity.id
_entity.type
_entity.pdbx_description
1 polymer ?
#
loop_
_entity_poly.entity_id
_entity_poly.type
_entity_poly.pdbx_seq_one_letter_code
_entity_poly.pdbx_strand_id
1 'polypeptide(L)'
;MPQTLRINDDFQEIGVLSVDDRNRITLGKHLKDFKRLKVFQDSRGEILLVPIVEIPASELWLYQNKEAMESLQKGLIDAKAGRITEKKPEDL
;
A
#
# COMPACT_ATOMS: atom_id res chain seq x y z
N MET A 1 -1.47 1.65 -20.19
CA MET A 1 0.00 1.62 -20.35
C MET A 1 0.58 0.79 -19.22
N PRO A 2 1.57 -0.11 -19.47
CA PRO A 2 2.20 -0.86 -18.39
C PRO A 2 2.93 0.09 -17.44
N GLN A 3 2.71 -0.07 -16.14
CA GLN A 3 3.40 0.70 -15.11
C GLN A 3 4.82 0.13 -14.98
N THR A 4 5.84 0.90 -15.39
CA THR A 4 7.24 0.53 -15.18
C THR A 4 7.66 0.96 -13.77
N LEU A 5 8.19 0.01 -13.00
CA LEU A 5 8.75 0.26 -11.68
C LEU A 5 10.28 0.14 -11.76
N ARG A 6 11.00 1.16 -11.31
CA ARG A 6 12.46 1.12 -11.13
C ARG A 6 12.74 1.04 -9.64
N ILE A 7 13.43 -0.01 -9.20
CA ILE A 7 13.80 -0.19 -7.80
C ILE A 7 15.30 -0.02 -7.68
N ASN A 8 15.72 0.94 -6.86
CA ASN A 8 17.10 1.15 -6.46
C ASN A 8 17.18 0.79 -4.97
N ASP A 9 17.24 -0.50 -4.68
CA ASP A 9 17.27 -1.02 -3.31
C ASP A 9 18.04 -2.34 -3.25
N ASP A 10 18.54 -2.69 -2.06
CA ASP A 10 19.27 -3.92 -1.82
C ASP A 10 18.30 -5.06 -1.49
N PHE A 11 18.28 -6.09 -2.33
CA PHE A 11 17.45 -7.27 -2.10
C PHE A 11 18.22 -8.34 -1.34
N GLN A 12 17.63 -8.82 -0.24
CA GLN A 12 18.15 -9.98 0.47
C GLN A 12 17.43 -11.25 0.00
N GLU A 13 18.20 -12.31 -0.23
CA GLU A 13 17.64 -13.63 -0.47
C GLU A 13 16.95 -14.14 0.80
N ILE A 14 15.65 -14.36 0.73
CA ILE A 14 14.82 -14.87 1.85
C ILE A 14 14.62 -16.39 1.78
N GLY A 15 15.16 -17.04 0.74
CA GLY A 15 15.13 -18.49 0.51
C GLY A 15 14.70 -18.87 -0.91
N VAL A 16 14.84 -20.16 -1.21
CA VAL A 16 14.42 -20.77 -2.49
C VAL A 16 13.10 -21.51 -2.29
N LEU A 17 12.12 -21.23 -3.14
CA LEU A 17 10.80 -21.87 -3.11
C LEU A 17 10.61 -22.74 -4.35
N SER A 18 10.03 -23.93 -4.16
CA SER A 18 9.64 -24.80 -5.26
C SER A 18 8.27 -24.43 -5.81
N VAL A 19 8.11 -24.64 -7.11
CA VAL A 19 6.83 -24.54 -7.82
C VAL A 19 6.15 -25.89 -7.74
N ASP A 20 4.85 -25.91 -7.45
CA ASP A 20 4.07 -27.16 -7.48
C ASP A 20 3.65 -27.57 -8.90
N ASP A 21 3.07 -28.76 -9.05
CA ASP A 21 2.61 -29.31 -10.34
C ASP A 21 1.54 -28.45 -11.04
N ARG A 22 0.98 -27.45 -10.35
CA ARG A 22 -0.01 -26.49 -10.89
C ARG A 22 0.61 -25.12 -11.14
N ASN A 23 1.93 -25.02 -11.19
CA ASN A 23 2.67 -23.78 -11.39
C ASN A 23 2.45 -22.72 -10.30
N ARG A 24 2.20 -23.14 -9.04
CA ARG A 24 2.00 -22.21 -7.92
C ARG A 24 3.23 -22.16 -7.01
N ILE A 25 3.52 -20.96 -6.50
CA ILE A 25 4.51 -20.74 -5.44
C ILE A 25 3.77 -20.40 -4.15
N THR A 26 4.11 -21.07 -3.05
CA THR A 26 3.51 -20.80 -1.74
C THR A 26 4.31 -19.75 -0.99
N LEU A 27 3.72 -18.56 -0.79
CA LEU A 27 4.38 -17.43 -0.13
C LEU A 27 3.96 -17.23 1.34
N GLY A 28 3.12 -18.11 1.90
CA GLY A 28 2.41 -17.86 3.18
C GLY A 28 3.31 -17.51 4.36
N LYS A 29 4.56 -17.99 4.41
CA LYS A 29 5.53 -17.62 5.46
C LYS A 29 6.03 -16.18 5.35
N HIS A 30 5.99 -15.61 4.15
CA HIS A 30 6.55 -14.31 3.79
C HIS A 30 5.47 -13.22 3.58
N LEU A 31 4.18 -13.57 3.59
CA LEU A 31 3.05 -12.70 3.23
C LEU A 31 1.92 -12.72 4.28
N LYS A 32 2.26 -12.43 5.54
CA LYS A 32 1.30 -12.56 6.66
C LYS A 32 0.14 -11.58 6.60
N ASP A 33 0.41 -10.31 6.30
CA ASP A 33 -0.56 -9.22 6.46
C ASP A 33 -1.23 -8.78 5.16
N PHE A 34 -0.73 -9.26 4.02
CA PHE A 34 -1.21 -8.83 2.70
C PHE A 34 -1.78 -10.00 1.92
N LYS A 35 -2.99 -9.80 1.39
CA LYS A 35 -3.69 -10.80 0.58
C LYS A 35 -3.54 -10.59 -0.93
N ARG A 36 -2.97 -9.44 -1.33
CA ARG A 36 -2.88 -9.03 -2.73
C ARG A 36 -1.49 -8.51 -3.04
N LEU A 37 -1.03 -8.81 -4.24
CA LEU A 37 0.30 -8.48 -4.74
C LEU A 37 0.17 -7.85 -6.12
N LYS A 38 0.95 -6.81 -6.38
CA LYS A 38 1.29 -6.42 -7.74
C LYS A 38 2.39 -7.33 -8.23
N VAL A 39 2.26 -7.79 -9.48
CA VAL A 39 3.25 -8.61 -10.16
C VAL A 39 3.88 -7.75 -11.25
N PHE A 40 5.20 -7.64 -11.21
CA PHE A 40 6.00 -7.04 -12.28
C PHE A 40 6.92 -8.12 -12.83
N GLN A 41 7.13 -8.08 -14.15
CA GLN A 41 8.11 -8.92 -14.82
C GLN A 41 9.02 -8.03 -15.65
N ASP A 42 10.34 -8.25 -15.54
CA ASP A 42 11.32 -7.54 -16.35
C ASP A 42 11.57 -8.26 -17.69
N SER A 43 12.44 -7.69 -18.54
CA SER A 43 12.80 -8.30 -19.83
C SER A 43 13.63 -9.59 -19.71
N ARG A 44 14.20 -9.88 -18.53
CA ARG A 44 14.98 -11.09 -18.25
C ARG A 44 14.10 -12.21 -17.70
N GLY A 45 12.83 -11.92 -17.42
CA GLY A 45 11.87 -12.87 -16.85
C GLY A 45 11.88 -12.89 -15.32
N GLU A 46 12.61 -11.98 -14.66
CA GLU A 46 12.60 -11.83 -13.21
C GLU A 46 11.23 -11.32 -12.76
N ILE A 47 10.67 -11.93 -11.71
CA ILE A 47 9.37 -11.56 -11.17
C ILE A 47 9.56 -10.84 -9.84
N LEU A 48 9.00 -9.64 -9.76
CA LEU A 48 8.87 -8.89 -8.52
C LEU A 48 7.43 -8.92 -8.02
N LEU A 49 7.28 -9.27 -6.75
CA LEU A 49 6.00 -9.27 -6.04
C LEU A 49 6.00 -8.15 -5.01
N VAL A 50 5.08 -7.20 -5.16
CA VAL A 50 4.95 -6.06 -4.23
C VAL A 50 3.60 -6.15 -3.51
N PRO A 51 3.58 -6.32 -2.18
CA PRO A 51 2.33 -6.34 -1.42
C PRO A 51 1.54 -5.04 -1.57
N ILE A 52 0.22 -5.14 -1.68
CA ILE A 52 -0.67 -3.99 -1.78
C ILE A 52 -1.89 -4.10 -0.86
N VAL A 53 -2.40 -2.94 -0.46
CA VAL A 53 -3.68 -2.79 0.23
C VAL A 53 -4.73 -2.18 -0.70
N GLU A 54 -5.99 -2.44 -0.39
CA GLU A 54 -7.15 -1.93 -1.14
C GLU A 54 -7.63 -0.65 -0.46
N ILE A 55 -7.86 0.40 -1.24
CA ILE A 55 -8.44 1.65 -0.74
C ILE A 55 -9.88 1.68 -1.24
N PRO A 56 -10.89 1.80 -0.36
CA PRO A 56 -12.29 1.96 -0.77
C PRO A 56 -12.46 3.14 -1.73
N ALA A 57 -13.34 3.01 -2.72
CA ALA A 57 -13.56 4.06 -3.71
C ALA A 57 -13.98 5.40 -3.08
N SER A 58 -14.73 5.34 -1.97
CA SER A 58 -15.15 6.50 -1.17
C SER A 58 -14.00 7.25 -0.50
N GLU A 59 -12.84 6.61 -0.34
CA GLU A 59 -11.65 7.18 0.33
C GLU A 59 -10.55 7.54 -0.67
N LEU A 60 -10.61 7.04 -1.91
CA LEU A 60 -9.58 7.25 -2.92
C LEU A 60 -9.25 8.73 -3.16
N TRP A 61 -10.27 9.60 -3.14
CA TRP A 61 -10.09 11.04 -3.35
C TRP A 61 -9.13 11.67 -2.34
N LEU A 62 -9.11 11.19 -1.10
CA LEU A 62 -8.23 11.69 -0.04
C LEU A 62 -6.76 11.37 -0.36
N TYR A 63 -6.49 10.19 -0.91
CA TYR A 63 -5.14 9.79 -1.33
C TYR A 63 -4.68 10.46 -2.62
N GLN A 64 -5.61 10.96 -3.43
CA GLN A 64 -5.32 11.72 -4.66
C GLN A 64 -5.14 13.22 -4.40
N ASN A 65 -5.64 13.73 -3.27
CA ASN A 65 -5.54 15.14 -2.90
C ASN A 65 -4.56 15.34 -1.74
N LYS A 66 -3.35 15.79 -2.07
CA LYS A 66 -2.28 16.03 -1.10
C LYS A 66 -2.67 17.04 -0.02
N GLU A 67 -3.33 18.13 -0.40
CA GLU A 67 -3.75 19.18 0.55
C GLU A 67 -4.78 18.66 1.55
N ALA A 68 -5.76 17.89 1.07
CA ALA A 68 -6.76 17.25 1.94
C ALA A 68 -6.12 16.25 2.91
N MET A 69 -5.14 15.46 2.43
CA MET A 69 -4.40 14.52 3.27
C MET A 69 -3.58 15.25 4.35
N GLU A 70 -2.88 16.32 4.01
CA GLU A 70 -2.11 17.13 4.97
C GLU A 70 -3.02 17.77 6.02
N SER A 71 -4.18 18.29 5.59
CA SER A 71 -5.20 18.85 6.49
C SER A 71 -5.74 17.79 7.47
N LEU A 72 -6.07 16.59 6.97
CA LEU A 72 -6.51 15.48 7.81
C LEU A 72 -5.43 15.09 8.83
N GLN A 73 -4.18 14.93 8.39
CA GLN A 73 -3.07 14.57 9.28
C GLN A 73 -2.88 15.61 10.39
N LYS A 74 -2.93 16.90 10.04
CA LYS A 74 -2.89 17.98 11.03
C LYS A 74 -4.04 17.89 12.02
N GLY A 75 -5.27 17.68 11.53
CA GLY A 75 -6.46 17.51 12.37
C GLY A 75 -6.33 16.34 13.35
N LEU A 76 -5.77 15.20 12.90
CA LEU A 76 -5.50 14.03 13.76
C LEU A 76 -4.46 14.35 14.85
N ILE A 77 -3.41 15.10 14.53
CA ILE A 77 -2.41 15.56 15.50
C ILE A 77 -3.04 16.51 16.52
N ASP A 78 -3.83 17.48 16.05
CA ASP A 78 -4.52 18.46 16.91
C ASP A 78 -5.52 17.76 17.84
N ALA A 79 -6.30 16.81 17.33
CA ALA A 79 -7.23 16.01 18.12
C ALA A 79 -6.51 15.20 19.21
N LYS A 80 -5.41 14.53 18.86
CA LYS A 80 -4.58 13.80 19.83
C LYS A 80 -4.00 14.72 20.91
N ALA A 81 -3.67 15.97 20.56
CA ALA A 81 -3.16 16.98 21.48
C ALA A 81 -4.26 17.72 22.27
N GLY A 82 -5.55 17.39 22.06
CA GLY A 82 -6.67 18.06 22.70
C GLY A 82 -6.97 19.46 22.16
N ARG A 83 -6.37 19.85 21.03
CA ARG A 83 -6.64 21.12 20.34
C ARG A 83 -7.89 21.01 19.47
N ILE A 84 -9.03 20.74 20.11
CA ILE A 84 -10.34 20.61 19.46
C ILE A 84 -11.24 21.78 19.85
N THR A 85 -12.11 22.20 18.94
CA THR A 85 -13.14 23.19 19.21
C THR A 85 -14.49 22.53 18.95
N GLU A 86 -15.39 22.61 19.93
CA GLU A 86 -16.76 22.16 19.75
C GLU A 86 -17.48 23.14 18.83
N LYS A 87 -18.03 22.62 17.73
CA LYS A 87 -18.90 23.34 16.82
C LYS A 87 -20.26 22.67 16.81
N LYS A 88 -21.32 23.49 16.81
CA LYS A 88 -22.66 22.95 16.58
C LYS A 88 -22.83 22.64 15.10
N PRO A 89 -23.71 21.69 14.72
CA PRO A 89 -24.02 21.42 13.32
C PRO A 89 -24.52 22.66 12.56
N GLU A 90 -25.05 23.64 13.28
CA GLU A 90 -25.53 24.93 12.78
C GLU A 90 -24.39 25.87 12.30
N ASP A 91 -23.14 25.58 12.69
CA ASP A 91 -21.94 26.42 12.45
C ASP A 91 -20.99 25.84 11.37
N LEU A 92 -21.43 24.81 10.63
CA LEU A 92 -20.73 24.10 9.56
C LEU A 92 -21.31 24.46 8.18
#